data_AF-A0AAW6DLI1-F1
#
_entry.id   AF-A0AAW6DLI1-F1
#
_cell.length_a   1.000
_cell.length_b   1.000
_cell.length_c   1.000
_cell.angle_alpha   90.00
_cell.angle_beta   90.00
_cell.angle_gamma   90.00
#
_symmetry.space_group_name_H-M   'P 1'
#
loop_
_entity.id
_entity.type
_entity.pdbx_description
1 polymer ?
#
loop_
_entity_poly.entity_id
_entity_poly.type
_entity_poly.pdbx_seq_one_letter_code
_entity_poly.pdbx_strand_id
1 'polypeptide(L)'
;MNNLTVFEQNGQLLTDSREVAMMVQMNHSDLIRKIKGYMKHLNESNFALVDFFIESAYTDSKGEVRPCYLCTKKGCDMIANKMTGKKGVIFT
;
A
#
# COMPACT_ATOMS: atom_id res chain seq x y z
N MET A 1 -9.46 6.94 -17.32
CA MET A 1 -9.80 5.63 -16.70
C MET A 1 -8.52 5.11 -16.07
N ASN A 2 -8.40 5.17 -14.74
CA ASN A 2 -7.25 4.59 -14.04
C ASN A 2 -7.61 3.13 -13.75
N ASN A 3 -7.16 2.23 -14.62
CA ASN A 3 -7.25 0.80 -14.37
C ASN A 3 -6.31 0.45 -13.22
N LEU A 4 -6.82 -0.23 -12.20
CA LEU A 4 -5.97 -0.88 -11.20
C LEU A 4 -5.11 -1.93 -11.90
N THR A 5 -3.81 -1.83 -11.78
CA THR A 5 -2.85 -2.85 -12.19
C THR A 5 -2.65 -3.80 -11.01
N VAL A 6 -3.59 -4.74 -10.86
CA VAL A 6 -3.43 -5.88 -9.94
C VAL A 6 -2.70 -6.98 -10.68
N PHE A 7 -1.56 -7.42 -10.15
CA PHE A 7 -0.81 -8.53 -10.71
C PHE A 7 -0.68 -9.66 -9.69
N GLU A 8 -0.76 -10.89 -10.17
CA GLU A 8 -0.63 -12.08 -9.34
C GLU A 8 0.84 -12.52 -9.35
N GLN A 9 1.45 -12.61 -8.18
CA GLN A 9 2.80 -13.13 -8.02
C GLN A 9 2.79 -14.19 -6.92
N ASN A 10 3.23 -15.41 -7.22
CA ASN A 10 3.26 -16.55 -6.29
C ASN A 10 1.89 -16.84 -5.63
N GLY A 11 0.78 -16.69 -6.37
CA GLY A 11 -0.58 -16.88 -5.85
C GLY A 11 -1.09 -15.75 -4.93
N GLN A 12 -0.36 -14.62 -4.88
CA GLN A 12 -0.78 -13.43 -4.14
C GLN A 12 -1.07 -12.28 -5.10
N LEU A 13 -2.24 -11.66 -4.93
CA LEU A 13 -2.59 -10.44 -5.63
C LEU A 13 -1.85 -9.26 -5.01
N LEU A 14 -1.06 -8.59 -5.83
CA LEU A 14 -0.26 -7.42 -5.50
C LEU A 14 -0.80 -6.21 -6.26
N THR A 15 -0.75 -5.06 -5.60
CA THR A 15 -1.15 -3.78 -6.18
C THR A 15 -0.15 -2.71 -5.78
N ASP A 16 0.16 -1.81 -6.70
CA ASP A 16 1.07 -0.71 -6.39
C ASP A 16 0.43 0.28 -5.40
N SER A 17 1.17 0.64 -4.36
CA SER A 17 0.84 1.71 -3.41
C SER A 17 0.37 3.01 -4.07
N ARG A 18 0.85 3.34 -5.28
CA ARG A 18 0.39 4.52 -6.03
C ARG A 18 -1.09 4.44 -6.37
N GLU A 19 -1.56 3.26 -6.76
CA GLU A 19 -2.96 3.03 -7.11
C GLU A 19 -3.84 2.88 -5.89
N VAL A 20 -3.33 2.20 -4.86
CA VAL A 20 -4.02 2.13 -3.56
C VAL A 20 -4.25 3.54 -3.02
N ALA A 21 -3.24 4.43 -3.12
CA ALA A 21 -3.37 5.83 -2.72
C ALA A 21 -4.48 6.56 -3.50
N MET A 22 -4.58 6.34 -4.82
CA MET A 22 -5.69 6.87 -5.62
C MET A 22 -7.05 6.34 -5.15
N MET A 23 -7.14 5.05 -4.82
CA MET A 23 -8.38 4.42 -4.35
C MET A 23 -8.83 4.94 -2.99
N VAL A 24 -7.89 5.17 -2.06
CA VAL A 24 -8.20 5.78 -0.76
C VAL A 24 -8.30 7.31 -0.82
N GLN A 25 -8.26 7.90 -2.03
CA GLN A 25 -8.27 9.34 -2.28
C GLN A 25 -7.25 10.10 -1.41
N MET A 26 -6.02 9.59 -1.39
CA MET A 26 -4.91 10.11 -0.58
C MET A 26 -3.68 10.34 -1.44
N ASN A 27 -2.83 11.28 -1.04
CA ASN A 27 -1.53 11.43 -1.68
C ASN A 27 -0.65 10.20 -1.41
N HIS A 28 0.10 9.77 -2.43
CA HIS A 28 1.04 8.65 -2.30
C HIS A 28 2.04 8.84 -1.16
N SER A 29 2.53 10.07 -0.99
CA SER A 29 3.44 10.46 0.10
C SER A 29 2.83 10.22 1.50
N ASP A 30 1.54 10.54 1.66
CA ASP A 30 0.83 10.35 2.93
C ASP A 30 0.59 8.86 3.20
N LEU A 31 0.25 8.09 2.16
CA LEU A 31 0.11 6.65 2.27
C LEU A 31 1.44 5.99 2.66
N ILE A 32 2.56 6.36 2.03
CA ILE A 32 3.89 5.86 2.39
C ILE A 32 4.20 6.16 3.87
N ARG A 33 3.90 7.38 4.34
CA ARG A 33 4.13 7.74 5.74
C ARG A 33 3.30 6.87 6.69
N LYS A 34 2.05 6.58 6.34
CA LYS A 34 1.18 5.66 7.11
C LYS A 34 1.72 4.23 7.10
N ILE A 35 2.10 3.72 5.93
CA ILE A 35 2.71 2.39 5.79
C ILE A 35 3.93 2.29 6.69
N LYS A 36 4.85 3.26 6.67
CA LYS A 36 6.01 3.29 7.57
C LYS A 36 5.63 3.28 9.05
N GLY A 37 4.57 4.01 9.42
CA GLY A 37 4.01 3.96 10.77
C GLY A 37 3.48 2.57 11.14
N TYR A 38 2.69 1.96 10.25
CA TYR A 38 2.21 0.59 10.44
C TYR A 38 3.35 -0.40 10.52
N MET A 39 4.39 -0.24 9.69
CA MET A 39 5.56 -1.10 9.71
C MET A 39 6.26 -1.05 11.07
N LYS A 40 6.39 0.14 11.67
CA LYS A 40 6.95 0.27 13.02
C LYS A 40 6.15 -0.52 14.06
N HIS A 41 4.83 -0.38 14.06
CA HIS A 41 3.95 -1.07 15.02
C HIS A 41 3.87 -2.59 14.80
N LEU A 42 3.92 -3.03 13.54
CA LEU A 42 3.92 -4.45 13.18
C LEU A 42 5.26 -5.12 13.52
N ASN A 43 6.37 -4.39 13.39
CA ASN A 43 7.70 -4.87 13.81
C ASN A 43 7.76 -5.10 15.33
N GLU A 44 7.16 -4.20 16.12
CA GLU A 44 6.99 -4.37 17.57
C GLU A 44 6.14 -5.61 17.92
N SER A 45 5.28 -6.05 17.01
CA SER A 45 4.35 -7.19 17.18
C SER A 45 4.85 -8.50 16.55
N ASN A 46 6.11 -8.59 16.08
CA ASN A 46 6.68 -9.74 15.37
C ASN A 46 5.88 -10.22 14.14
N PHE A 47 5.12 -9.33 13.49
CA PHE A 47 4.43 -9.69 12.25
C PHE A 47 5.38 -9.57 11.05
N ALA A 48 5.29 -10.53 10.11
CA ALA A 48 6.02 -10.49 8.85
C ALA A 48 5.49 -9.34 7.98
N LEU A 49 6.15 -8.19 8.05
CA LEU A 49 5.86 -6.98 7.27
C LEU A 49 5.77 -7.24 5.76
N VAL A 50 6.62 -8.15 5.31
CA VAL A 50 6.75 -8.61 3.92
C VAL A 50 5.47 -9.27 3.40
N ASP A 51 4.62 -9.81 4.29
CA ASP A 51 3.34 -10.42 3.91
C ASP A 51 2.24 -9.38 3.63
N PHE A 52 2.45 -8.13 4.05
CA PHE A 52 1.49 -7.03 3.88
C PHE A 52 1.99 -6.03 2.83
N PHE A 53 3.25 -5.61 2.96
CA PHE A 53 3.86 -4.60 2.11
C PHE A 53 5.24 -5.07 1.68
N ILE A 54 5.45 -5.16 0.38
CA ILE A 54 6.74 -5.48 -0.21
C ILE A 54 7.39 -4.17 -0.65
N GLU A 55 8.62 -3.93 -0.21
CA GLU A 55 9.38 -2.75 -0.63
C GLU A 55 9.70 -2.83 -2.13
N SER A 56 9.43 -1.72 -2.82
CA SER A 56 9.72 -1.56 -4.24
C SER A 56 10.20 -0.14 -4.51
N ALA A 57 10.61 0.13 -5.73
CA ALA A 57 10.98 1.46 -6.16
C ALA A 57 10.51 1.69 -7.59
N TYR A 58 10.14 2.93 -7.90
CA TYR A 58 9.82 3.35 -9.25
C TYR A 58 10.70 4.51 -9.64
N THR A 59 10.98 4.60 -10.94
CA THR A 59 11.66 5.78 -11.49
C THR A 59 10.61 6.79 -11.92
N ASP A 60 10.68 8.00 -11.37
CA ASP A 60 9.80 9.10 -11.75
C ASP A 60 10.19 9.64 -13.15
N SER A 61 9.33 10.45 -13.75
CA SER A 61 9.56 11.10 -15.06
C SER A 61 10.82 11.98 -15.08
N LYS A 62 11.36 12.34 -13.92
CA LYS A 62 12.61 13.08 -13.75
C LYS A 62 13.86 12.18 -13.69
N GLY A 63 13.71 10.86 -13.79
CA GLY A 63 14.80 9.89 -13.61
C GLY A 63 15.16 9.61 -12.15
N GLU A 64 14.41 10.16 -11.19
CA GLU A 64 14.64 9.95 -9.75
C GLU A 64 14.01 8.64 -9.30
N VAL A 65 14.78 7.80 -8.60
CA VAL A 65 14.27 6.59 -7.96
C VAL A 65 13.53 6.97 -6.68
N ARG A 66 12.23 6.68 -6.62
CA ARG A 66 11.37 6.95 -5.48
C ARG A 66 10.89 5.65 -4.86
N PRO A 67 10.84 5.56 -3.52
CA PRO A 67 10.34 4.38 -2.85
C PRO A 67 8.84 4.21 -3.13
N CYS A 68 8.44 2.98 -3.44
CA CYS A 68 7.05 2.56 -3.46
C CYS A 68 6.90 1.24 -2.70
N TYR A 69 5.65 0.82 -2.50
CA TYR A 69 5.36 -0.45 -1.85
C TYR A 69 4.37 -1.21 -2.73
N LEU A 70 4.53 -2.53 -2.82
CA LEU A 70 3.51 -3.40 -3.37
C LEU A 70 2.66 -3.88 -2.20
N CYS A 71 1.40 -3.51 -2.22
CA CYS A 71 0.42 -3.90 -1.23
C CYS A 71 -0.16 -5.25 -1.64
N THR A 72 -0.07 -6.24 -0.75
CA THR A 72 -0.82 -7.50 -0.91
C THR A 72 -2.29 -7.24 -0.62
N LYS A 73 -3.17 -8.19 -0.97
CA LYS A 73 -4.58 -8.17 -0.55
C LYS A 73 -4.73 -7.90 0.96
N LYS A 74 -3.92 -8.55 1.81
CA LYS A 74 -3.92 -8.33 3.26
C LYS A 74 -3.50 -6.90 3.63
N GLY A 75 -2.49 -6.36 2.95
CA GLY A 75 -2.04 -4.98 3.13
C GLY A 75 -3.13 -3.97 2.77
N CYS A 76 -3.83 -4.18 1.64
CA CYS A 76 -4.98 -3.38 1.23
C CYS A 76 -6.13 -3.47 2.24
N ASP A 77 -6.48 -4.67 2.70
CA ASP A 77 -7.50 -4.87 3.73
C ASP A 77 -7.14 -4.15 5.03
N MET A 78 -5.86 -4.16 5.42
CA MET A 78 -5.38 -3.44 6.60
C MET A 78 -5.49 -1.92 6.40
N ILE A 79 -5.07 -1.40 5.25
CA ILE A 79 -5.18 0.03 4.92
C ILE A 79 -6.66 0.45 4.97
N ALA A 80 -7.55 -0.29 4.34
CA ALA A 80 -8.99 -0.03 4.36
C ALA A 80 -9.54 -0.02 5.79
N ASN A 81 -9.18 -1.02 6.61
CA ASN A 81 -9.69 -1.20 7.99
C ASN A 81 -9.05 -0.28 9.05
N LYS A 82 -7.83 0.23 8.83
CA LYS A 82 -7.18 1.18 9.77
C LYS A 82 -7.35 2.63 9.37
N MET A 83 -7.74 2.91 8.12
CA MET A 83 -8.13 4.25 7.68
C MET A 83 -9.59 4.60 8.03
N THR A 84 -10.39 3.62 8.48
CA THR A 84 -11.80 3.71 8.94
C THR A 84 -12.00 4.46 10.26
N GLY A 85 -11.16 5.44 10.60
CA GLY A 85 -11.49 6.38 11.68
C GLY A 85 -12.65 7.31 11.35
N LYS A 86 -12.90 7.59 10.05
CA LYS A 86 -13.99 8.46 9.54
C LYS A 86 -14.39 8.29 8.06
N LYS A 87 -13.64 7.52 7.22
CA LYS A 87 -13.81 7.52 5.75
C LYS A 87 -13.70 6.15 5.04
N GLY A 88 -13.85 5.02 5.74
CA GLY A 88 -13.63 3.69 5.13
C GLY A 88 -14.91 2.97 4.68
N VAL A 89 -15.74 3.61 3.86
CA VAL A 89 -16.99 3.02 3.31
C VAL A 89 -16.84 2.67 1.82
N ILE A 90 -15.62 2.57 1.30
CA ILE A 90 -15.37 2.41 -0.16
C ILE A 90 -14.94 0.97 -0.54
N PHE A 91 -14.67 0.11 0.44
CA PHE A 91 -14.18 -1.26 0.21
C PHE A 91 -15.11 -2.38 0.71
N THR A 92 -16.37 -2.07 1.02
CA THR A 92 -17.43 -3.06 1.26
C THR A 92 -18.35 -3.09 0.05
#